data_AF-A0A2D4LQI4-F1
#
_entry.id   AF-A0A2D4LQI4-F1
#
_cell.length_a   1.000
_cell.length_b   1.000
_cell.length_c   1.000
_cell.angle_alpha   90.00
_cell.angle_beta   90.00
_cell.angle_gamma   90.00
#
_symmetry.space_group_name_H-M   'P 1'
#
loop_
_entity.id
_entity.type
_entity.pdbx_description
1 polymer ?
#
loop_
_entity_poly.entity_id
_entity_poly.type
_entity_poly.pdbx_seq_one_letter_code
_entity_poly.pdbx_strand_id
1 'polypeptide(L)'
;QYLPKDQQFCAVQAAVLLLPDENREALKILLYFLRDVVTFVEKNQMTPTNIAVCLAPSLFHLNTLRRDSSSSSRSSQRKLSTGKPDQRDLNENLAATHGLAHMIMQCHRLFGVPNYCFDLEYENE
;
A
#
# COMPACT_ATOMS: atom_id res chain seq x y z
N GLN A 1 -7.91 -6.21 -10.36
CA GLN A 1 -9.28 -5.69 -10.18
C GLN A 1 -9.14 -4.22 -9.81
N TYR A 2 -9.72 -3.29 -10.57
CA TYR A 2 -9.55 -1.85 -10.36
C TYR A 2 -10.80 -1.29 -9.67
N LEU A 3 -10.67 -0.83 -8.44
CA LEU A 3 -11.74 -0.13 -7.73
C LEU A 3 -11.97 1.25 -8.38
N PRO A 4 -13.22 1.74 -8.47
CA PRO A 4 -13.50 3.12 -8.90
C PRO A 4 -12.66 4.11 -8.08
N LYS A 5 -12.07 5.12 -8.72
CA LYS A 5 -11.15 6.07 -8.05
C LYS A 5 -11.77 6.72 -6.82
N ASP A 6 -13.08 6.95 -6.86
CA ASP A 6 -13.84 7.59 -5.79
C ASP A 6 -13.98 6.68 -4.55
N GLN A 7 -13.90 5.36 -4.72
CA GLN A 7 -14.01 4.38 -3.64
C GLN A 7 -12.65 3.90 -3.10
N GLN A 8 -11.56 4.14 -3.84
CA GLN A 8 -10.22 3.69 -3.44
C GLN A 8 -9.81 4.21 -2.07
N PHE A 9 -10.11 5.48 -1.76
CA PHE A 9 -9.77 6.05 -0.46
C PHE A 9 -10.55 5.40 0.69
N CYS A 10 -11.86 5.22 0.54
CA CYS A 10 -12.70 4.55 1.54
C CYS A 10 -12.29 3.09 1.75
N ALA A 11 -11.95 2.39 0.66
CA ALA A 11 -11.47 1.00 0.73
C ALA A 11 -10.15 0.90 1.49
N VAL A 12 -9.21 1.84 1.28
CA VAL A 12 -7.95 1.88 2.02
C VAL A 12 -8.17 2.23 3.49
N GLN A 13 -9.07 3.18 3.81
CA GLN A 13 -9.47 3.45 5.20
C GLN A 13 -10.03 2.20 5.88
N ALA A 14 -10.97 1.50 5.24
CA ALA A 14 -11.53 0.26 5.76
C ALA A 14 -10.44 -0.82 5.94
N ALA A 15 -9.52 -0.96 4.99
CA ALA A 15 -8.40 -1.89 5.10
C ALA A 15 -7.48 -1.56 6.29
N VAL A 16 -7.20 -0.28 6.53
CA VAL A 16 -6.45 0.18 7.72
C VAL A 16 -7.22 -0.13 9.00
N LEU A 17 -8.55 0.00 8.99
CA LEU A 17 -9.39 -0.34 10.14
C LEU A 17 -9.43 -1.85 10.44
N LEU A 18 -9.12 -2.70 9.46
CA LEU A 18 -9.03 -4.16 9.63
C LEU A 18 -7.65 -4.63 10.11
N LEU A 19 -6.64 -3.75 10.17
CA LEU A 19 -5.31 -4.11 10.68
C LEU A 19 -5.35 -4.31 12.21
N PRO A 20 -4.51 -5.19 12.76
CA PRO A 20 -4.25 -5.24 14.20
C PRO A 20 -3.81 -3.86 14.72
N ASP A 21 -4.14 -3.54 15.97
CA ASP A 21 -3.93 -2.21 16.55
C ASP A 21 -2.44 -1.81 16.53
N GLU A 22 -1.55 -2.75 16.81
CA GLU A 22 -0.11 -2.53 16.77
C GLU A 22 0.37 -2.18 15.35
N ASN A 23 -0.11 -2.91 14.35
CA ASN A 23 0.21 -2.67 12.95
C ASN A 23 -0.35 -1.32 12.47
N ARG A 24 -1.55 -0.95 12.94
CA ARG A 24 -2.21 0.31 12.60
C ARG A 24 -1.45 1.51 13.16
N GLU A 25 -1.08 1.48 14.44
CA GLU A 25 -0.31 2.56 15.06
C GLU A 25 1.11 2.65 14.47
N ALA A 26 1.76 1.52 14.19
CA ALA A 26 3.05 1.53 13.50
C ALA A 26 2.95 2.14 12.08
N LEU A 27 1.93 1.74 11.32
CA LEU A 27 1.68 2.29 9.98
C LEU A 27 1.37 3.78 10.04
N LYS A 28 0.60 4.23 11.04
CA LYS A 28 0.30 5.63 11.27
C LYS A 28 1.59 6.43 11.49
N ILE A 29 2.38 6.08 12.49
CA ILE A 29 3.64 6.76 12.79
C ILE A 29 4.55 6.81 11.55
N LEU A 30 4.66 5.70 10.83
CA LEU A 30 5.44 5.64 9.59
C LEU A 30 4.92 6.63 8.53
N LEU A 31 3.61 6.62 8.24
CA LEU A 31 3.04 7.49 7.21
C LEU A 31 3.12 8.98 7.57
N TYR A 32 3.00 9.32 8.85
CA TYR A 32 3.24 10.69 9.34
C TYR A 32 4.69 11.11 9.13
N PHE A 33 5.65 10.27 9.52
CA PHE A 33 7.07 10.53 9.29
C PHE A 33 7.38 10.72 7.78
N LEU A 34 6.89 9.81 6.94
CA LEU A 34 7.10 9.92 5.49
C LEU A 34 6.45 11.17 4.91
N ARG A 35 5.29 11.58 5.43
CA ARG A 35 4.64 12.83 5.04
C ARG A 35 5.52 14.02 5.38
N ASP A 36 6.12 14.06 6.57
CA ASP A 36 7.04 15.12 6.95
C ASP A 36 8.24 15.17 6.00
N VAL A 37 8.83 14.02 5.66
CA VAL A 37 9.91 13.94 4.65
C VAL A 37 9.45 14.53 3.30
N VAL A 38 8.24 14.21 2.83
CA VAL A 38 7.68 14.79 1.60
C VAL A 38 7.51 16.31 1.70
N THR A 39 7.19 16.87 2.87
CA THR A 39 7.05 18.33 2.99
C THR A 39 8.35 19.09 2.68
N PHE A 40 9.49 18.42 2.80
CA PHE A 40 10.80 18.96 2.44
C PHE A 40 11.24 18.62 0.99
N VAL A 41 10.29 18.31 0.09
CA VAL A 41 10.57 17.96 -1.31
C VAL A 41 11.48 18.97 -2.03
N GLU A 42 11.32 20.26 -1.73
CA GLU A 42 12.17 21.34 -2.30
C GLU A 42 13.65 21.19 -1.95
N LYS A 43 13.96 20.53 -0.82
CA LYS A 43 15.34 20.33 -0.33
C LYS A 43 15.85 18.92 -0.61
N ASN A 44 15.01 17.90 -0.45
CA ASN A 44 15.43 16.50 -0.55
C ASN A 44 15.06 15.84 -1.88
N GLN A 45 14.26 16.49 -2.74
CA GLN A 45 13.79 15.99 -4.04
C GLN A 45 13.01 14.66 -3.96
N MET A 46 12.61 14.25 -2.77
CA MET A 46 11.88 13.01 -2.53
C MET A 46 10.37 13.26 -2.67
N THR A 47 9.83 12.99 -3.86
CA THR A 47 8.38 12.99 -4.07
C THR A 47 7.70 11.84 -3.33
N PRO A 48 6.40 11.91 -3.03
CA PRO A 48 5.65 10.79 -2.44
C PRO A 48 5.82 9.49 -3.23
N THR A 49 5.86 9.61 -4.56
CA THR A 49 6.08 8.48 -5.47
C THR A 49 7.49 7.92 -5.34
N ASN A 50 8.53 8.76 -5.26
CA ASN A 50 9.93 8.30 -5.09
C ASN A 50 10.10 7.51 -3.79
N ILE A 51 9.49 8.00 -2.70
CA ILE A 51 9.46 7.30 -1.42
C ILE A 51 8.69 5.98 -1.54
N ALA A 52 7.51 6.01 -2.16
CA ALA A 52 6.66 4.83 -2.28
C ALA A 52 7.27 3.72 -3.14
N VAL A 53 7.97 4.05 -4.23
CA VAL A 53 8.67 3.08 -5.09
C VAL A 53 9.68 2.26 -4.28
N CYS A 54 10.38 2.90 -3.35
CA CYS A 54 11.40 2.25 -2.53
C CYS A 54 10.81 1.44 -1.37
N LEU A 55 9.68 1.87 -0.80
CA LEU A 55 9.13 1.28 0.43
C LEU A 55 8.00 0.27 0.18
N ALA A 56 7.22 0.42 -0.89
CA ALA A 56 6.11 -0.48 -1.21
C ALA A 56 6.53 -1.96 -1.30
N PRO A 57 7.69 -2.33 -1.89
CA PRO A 57 8.13 -3.74 -1.93
C PRO A 57 8.36 -4.34 -0.54
N SER A 58 8.91 -3.55 0.40
CA SER A 58 9.21 -3.98 1.76
C SER A 58 7.97 -4.02 2.65
N LEU A 59 7.03 -3.08 2.46
CA LEU A 59 5.81 -3.01 3.26
C LEU A 59 4.75 -4.04 2.83
N PHE A 60 4.64 -4.32 1.54
CA PHE A 60 3.60 -5.21 1.00
C PHE A 60 4.13 -6.57 0.55
N HIS A 61 5.42 -6.87 0.78
CA HIS A 61 6.02 -8.19 0.50
C HIS A 61 5.78 -8.72 -0.93
N LEU A 62 5.68 -7.80 -1.90
CA LEU A 62 5.23 -8.10 -3.28
C LEU A 62 6.17 -9.05 -4.05
N ASN A 63 7.40 -9.24 -3.57
CA ASN A 63 8.42 -10.10 -4.19
C ASN A 63 8.71 -11.40 -3.41
N THR A 64 8.07 -11.64 -2.26
CA THR A 64 8.38 -12.80 -1.39
C THR A 64 7.38 -13.94 -1.50
N LEU A 65 6.09 -13.66 -1.77
CA LEU A 65 5.03 -14.68 -1.83
C LEU A 65 5.27 -15.78 -2.88
N ARG A 66 6.02 -15.49 -3.95
CA ARG A 66 6.39 -16.47 -5.00
C ARG A 66 7.61 -17.31 -4.62
N ARG A 67 8.47 -16.85 -3.70
CA ARG A 67 9.68 -17.56 -3.27
C ARG A 67 9.35 -18.64 -2.24
N ASP A 68 8.42 -18.38 -1.34
CA ASP A 68 7.99 -19.38 -0.34
C ASP A 68 7.08 -20.45 -0.94
N SER A 69 6.38 -20.14 -2.04
CA SER A 69 5.64 -21.14 -2.83
C SER A 69 6.56 -22.06 -3.64
N SER A 70 7.84 -21.72 -3.79
CA SER A 70 8.83 -22.50 -4.56
C SER A 70 9.87 -23.21 -3.68
N SER A 71 9.80 -23.09 -2.35
CA SER A 71 10.62 -23.86 -1.41
C SER A 71 10.01 -25.22 -1.03
N SER A 72 8.78 -25.51 -1.47
CA SER A 72 8.03 -26.72 -1.11
C SER A 72 7.64 -27.55 -2.33
N SER A 73 8.58 -27.91 -3.22
CA SER A 73 8.50 -29.15 -4.01
C SER A 73 9.75 -29.34 -4.85
N ARG A 74 10.49 -30.38 -4.49
CA ARG A 74 11.57 -30.96 -5.29
C ARG A 74 10.93 -31.57 -6.54
N SER A 75 11.14 -30.96 -7.70
CA SER A 75 11.38 -31.59 -9.00
C SER A 75 10.80 -30.77 -10.16
N SER A 76 11.58 -30.72 -11.24
CA SER A 76 11.07 -30.61 -12.60
C SER A 76 10.32 -29.33 -12.96
N GLN A 77 11.04 -28.29 -13.35
CA GLN A 77 11.20 -28.03 -14.78
C GLN A 77 12.15 -26.85 -15.02
N ARG A 78 13.19 -27.16 -15.80
CA ARG A 78 14.06 -26.21 -16.48
C ARG A 78 13.20 -25.22 -17.27
N LYS A 79 13.07 -23.98 -16.80
CA LYS A 79 12.95 -22.83 -17.69
C LYS A 79 13.85 -21.73 -17.19
N LEU A 80 15.05 -21.71 -17.77
CA LEU A 80 15.78 -20.49 -18.10
C LEU A 80 14.78 -19.51 -18.73
N SER A 81 14.23 -18.62 -17.92
CA SER A 81 13.36 -17.53 -18.34
C SER A 81 13.81 -16.35 -17.50
N THR A 82 14.75 -15.59 -18.06
CA THR A 82 15.11 -14.19 -17.79
C THR A 82 14.66 -13.60 -16.44
N GLY A 83 15.57 -13.00 -15.68
CA GLY A 83 15.29 -12.17 -14.50
C GLY A 83 14.45 -10.91 -14.79
N LYS A 84 13.34 -11.05 -15.50
CA LYS A 84 12.34 -10.04 -15.83
C LYS A 84 11.07 -10.40 -15.04
N PRO A 85 10.57 -9.48 -14.20
CA PRO A 85 9.29 -9.68 -13.52
C PRO A 85 8.17 -9.89 -14.53
N ASP A 86 7.18 -10.72 -14.19
CA ASP A 86 6.00 -10.91 -15.04
C ASP A 86 5.19 -9.60 -15.11
N GLN A 87 4.43 -9.39 -16.18
CA GLN A 87 3.63 -8.17 -16.37
C GLN A 87 2.62 -7.96 -15.23
N ARG A 88 2.13 -9.07 -14.67
CA ARG A 88 1.27 -9.05 -13.48
C ARG A 88 2.01 -8.53 -12.25
N ASP A 89 3.21 -9.04 -11.98
CA ASP A 89 4.02 -8.62 -10.83
C ASP A 89 4.37 -7.12 -10.94
N LEU A 90 4.69 -6.66 -12.16
CA LEU A 90 4.94 -5.24 -12.42
C LEU A 90 3.70 -4.38 -12.12
N ASN A 91 2.52 -4.82 -12.56
CA ASN A 91 1.27 -4.11 -12.30
C ASN A 91 0.91 -4.08 -10.81
N GLU A 92 1.17 -5.16 -10.07
CA GLU A 92 0.96 -5.22 -8.62
C GLU A 92 1.92 -4.28 -7.87
N ASN A 93 3.20 -4.23 -8.28
CA ASN A 93 4.18 -3.28 -7.75
C ASN A 93 3.80 -1.82 -8.02
N LEU A 94 3.30 -1.51 -9.22
CA LEU A 94 2.82 -0.17 -9.56
C LEU A 94 1.57 0.20 -8.74
N ALA A 95 0.63 -0.72 -8.59
CA ALA A 95 -0.58 -0.49 -7.80
C ALA A 95 -0.24 -0.22 -6.32
N ALA A 96 0.67 -1.00 -5.74
CA ALA A 96 1.13 -0.82 -4.37
C ALA A 96 1.89 0.48 -4.17
N THR A 97 2.74 0.85 -5.13
CA THR A 97 3.45 2.14 -5.15
C THR A 97 2.46 3.30 -5.15
N HIS A 98 1.49 3.29 -6.06
CA HIS A 98 0.47 4.34 -6.13
C HIS A 98 -0.39 4.38 -4.86
N GLY A 99 -0.77 3.22 -4.33
CA GLY A 99 -1.52 3.11 -3.08
C GLY A 99 -0.77 3.74 -1.91
N LEU A 100 0.51 3.39 -1.74
CA LEU A 100 1.34 3.95 -0.67
C LEU A 100 1.58 5.45 -0.83
N ALA A 101 1.86 5.93 -2.05
CA ALA A 101 2.01 7.36 -2.30
C ALA A 101 0.73 8.13 -1.92
N HIS A 102 -0.44 7.57 -2.25
CA HIS A 102 -1.73 8.14 -1.88
C HIS A 102 -1.95 8.11 -0.36
N MET A 103 -1.58 7.02 0.33
CA MET A 103 -1.64 6.91 1.79
C MET A 103 -0.76 7.96 2.49
N ILE A 104 0.46 8.22 1.98
CA ILE A 104 1.35 9.26 2.50
C ILE A 104 0.72 10.66 2.32
N MET A 105 0.16 10.93 1.14
CA MET A 105 -0.47 12.22 0.84
C MET A 105 -1.75 12.49 1.64
N GLN A 106 -2.48 11.44 2.01
CA GLN A 106 -3.77 11.55 2.71
C GLN A 106 -3.70 11.04 4.16
N CYS A 107 -2.52 10.85 4.75
CA CYS A 107 -2.35 10.22 6.07
C CYS A 107 -3.22 10.83 7.17
N HIS A 108 -3.34 12.16 7.22
CA HIS A 108 -4.19 12.86 8.19
C HIS A 108 -5.67 12.50 8.07
N ARG A 109 -6.17 12.29 6.85
CA ARG A 109 -7.56 11.87 6.60
C ARG A 109 -7.70 10.36 6.76
N LEU A 110 -6.66 9.59 6.45
CA LEU A 110 -6.66 8.14 6.49
C LEU A 110 -6.94 7.57 7.89
N PHE A 111 -6.39 8.20 8.93
CA PHE A 111 -6.62 7.80 10.33
C PHE A 111 -7.65 8.66 11.06
N GLY A 112 -8.31 9.59 10.36
CA GLY A 112 -9.44 10.34 10.89
C GLY A 112 -10.71 9.49 10.88
N VAL A 113 -11.73 9.94 11.61
CA VAL A 113 -13.06 9.31 11.58
C VAL A 113 -13.62 9.40 10.16
N PRO A 114 -13.96 8.27 9.51
CA PRO A 114 -14.51 8.30 8.16
C PRO A 114 -15.88 8.96 8.12
N ASN A 115 -16.17 9.75 7.08
CA ASN A 115 -17.46 10.43 6.96
C ASN A 115 -18.67 9.46 6.89
N TYR A 116 -18.47 8.27 6.31
CA TYR A 116 -19.52 7.23 6.26
C TYR A 116 -19.85 6.62 7.63
N CYS A 117 -19.01 6.85 8.65
CA CYS A 117 -19.35 6.50 10.03
C CYS A 117 -20.54 7.31 10.54
N PHE A 118 -20.74 8.52 10.01
CA PHE A 118 -21.89 9.38 10.33
C PHE A 118 -23.12 9.07 9.46
N ASP A 119 -22.93 8.50 8.27
CA ASP A 119 -24.06 8.14 7.38
C ASP A 119 -24.83 6.91 7.90
N LEU A 120 -24.19 6.03 8.70
CA LEU A 120 -24.84 4.87 9.34
C LEU A 120 -25.78 5.27 10.50
N GLU A 121 -25.70 6.51 10.99
CA GLU A 121 -26.60 7.02 12.03
C GLU A 121 -27.94 7.53 11.47
N TYR A 122 -28.08 7.72 10.15
CA TYR A 122 -29.31 8.20 9.50
C TYR A 122 -30.19 7.11 8.87
N GLU A 123 -29.77 5.85 8.89
CA GLU A 123 -30.57 4.70 8.41
C GLU A 123 -31.27 3.93 9.56
N ASN A 124 -31.25 4.48 10.79
CA ASN A 124 -31.94 3.90 11.96
C ASN A 124 -33.07 4.81 12.48
N GLU A 125 -33.84 5.45 11.57
CA GLU A 125 -35.10 6.13 11.92
C GLU A 125 -36.25 5.72 10.99
#